data_AF-A0AAW4CMY1-F1
#
_entry.id   AF-A0AAW4CMY1-F1
#
_cell.length_a   1.000
_cell.length_b   1.000
_cell.length_c   1.000
_cell.angle_alpha   90.00
_cell.angle_beta   90.00
_cell.angle_gamma   90.00
#
_symmetry.space_group_name_H-M   'P 1'
#
loop_
_entity.id
_entity.type
_entity.pdbx_description
1 polymer ?
#
loop_
_entity_poly.entity_id
_entity_poly.type
_entity_poly.pdbx_seq_one_letter_code
_entity_poly.pdbx_strand_id
1 'polypeptide(L)'
;DTEQVHADFSSMNTALSVISNLSLIRCAQQQINVIEGAILKQTSLSPEFINLSSIDGIGNTLALTIMLETGTIKRFDSPGNFSSYCRCVKGARYSNGKKKGATNQKNGNRYLAWAFTEAANFAIRYNPTVKKYYQRKLAKTNKVVAIKTVAHKLARACYHVLKDNVPFDEHKAFA
;
A
#
# COMPACT_ATOMS: atom_id res chain seq x y z
N ASP A 1 16.61 25.66 -4.19
CA ASP A 1 16.22 27.00 -4.67
C ASP A 1 16.27 27.07 -6.18
N THR A 2 15.63 28.06 -6.83
CA THR A 2 15.76 28.26 -8.29
C THR A 2 17.21 28.50 -8.71
N GLU A 3 17.97 29.22 -7.89
CA GLU A 3 19.41 29.43 -8.08
C GLU A 3 20.20 28.11 -8.07
N GLN A 4 19.85 27.18 -7.20
CA GLN A 4 20.48 25.87 -7.13
C GLN A 4 20.17 25.03 -8.37
N VAL A 5 18.95 25.12 -8.93
CA VAL A 5 18.61 24.44 -10.18
C VAL A 5 19.42 25.00 -11.36
N HIS A 6 19.64 26.31 -11.41
CA HIS A 6 20.51 26.88 -12.43
C HIS A 6 21.98 26.47 -12.29
N ALA A 7 22.44 26.15 -11.07
CA ALA A 7 23.77 25.60 -10.83
C ALA A 7 23.87 24.10 -11.19
N ASP A 8 22.82 23.32 -10.94
CA ASP A 8 22.81 21.87 -11.15
C ASP A 8 22.62 21.46 -12.63
N PHE A 9 22.04 22.33 -13.47
CA PHE A 9 21.73 22.02 -14.87
C PHE A 9 22.40 23.00 -15.83
N SER A 10 23.32 22.49 -16.64
CA SER A 10 24.06 23.27 -17.65
C SER A 10 23.23 23.79 -18.82
N SER A 11 22.09 23.13 -19.13
CA SER A 11 21.18 23.54 -20.20
C SER A 11 20.06 24.43 -19.66
N MET A 12 19.96 25.65 -20.23
CA MET A 12 18.92 26.63 -19.86
C MET A 12 17.51 26.07 -20.02
N ASN A 13 17.23 25.36 -21.11
CA ASN A 13 15.91 24.78 -21.37
C ASN A 13 15.58 23.65 -20.36
N THR A 14 16.59 22.88 -19.96
CA THR A 14 16.42 21.84 -18.93
C THR A 14 16.14 22.47 -17.57
N ALA A 15 16.91 23.50 -17.18
CA ALA A 15 16.69 24.23 -15.94
C ALA A 15 15.27 24.83 -15.88
N LEU A 16 14.82 25.48 -16.95
CA LEU A 16 13.47 26.04 -17.05
C LEU A 16 12.37 24.97 -16.90
N SER A 17 12.54 23.82 -17.56
CA SER A 17 11.60 22.69 -17.43
C SER A 17 11.56 22.15 -15.99
N VAL A 18 12.72 22.01 -15.34
CA VAL A 18 12.80 21.56 -13.94
C VAL A 18 12.12 22.56 -13.00
N ILE A 19 12.38 23.85 -13.15
CA ILE A 19 11.75 24.92 -12.34
C ILE A 19 10.22 24.90 -12.53
N SER A 20 9.76 24.74 -13.76
CA SER A 20 8.32 24.67 -14.07
C SER A 20 7.67 23.46 -13.40
N ASN A 21 8.26 22.27 -13.55
CA ASN A 21 7.76 21.06 -12.90
C ASN A 21 7.80 21.15 -11.37
N LEU A 22 8.86 21.72 -10.80
CA LEU A 22 8.99 21.91 -9.35
C LEU A 22 7.89 22.82 -8.82
N SER A 23 7.53 23.87 -9.56
CA SER A 23 6.43 24.78 -9.20
C SER A 23 5.09 24.05 -9.16
N LEU A 24 4.82 23.18 -10.16
CA LEU A 24 3.62 22.34 -10.18
C LEU A 24 3.59 21.34 -9.01
N ILE A 25 4.72 20.67 -8.73
CA ILE A 25 4.83 19.72 -7.62
C ILE A 25 4.57 20.41 -6.27
N ARG A 26 5.14 21.61 -6.06
CA ARG A 26 4.94 22.40 -4.84
C ARG A 26 3.47 22.82 -4.68
N CYS A 27 2.85 23.28 -5.76
CA CYS A 27 1.43 23.62 -5.76
C CYS A 27 0.56 22.40 -5.39
N ALA A 28 0.80 21.25 -6.04
CA ALA A 28 0.09 20.01 -5.73
C ALA A 28 0.29 19.58 -4.27
N GLN A 29 1.52 19.66 -3.74
CA GLN A 29 1.80 19.34 -2.35
C GLN A 29 1.03 20.25 -1.37
N GLN A 30 0.93 21.54 -1.66
CA GLN A 30 0.14 22.47 -0.85
C GLN A 30 -1.34 22.07 -0.85
N GLN A 31 -1.91 21.74 -2.00
CA GLN A 31 -3.31 21.31 -2.09
C GLN A 31 -3.55 19.97 -1.38
N ILE A 32 -2.61 19.02 -1.49
CA ILE A 32 -2.65 17.75 -0.74
C ILE A 32 -2.73 18.04 0.77
N ASN A 33 -1.85 18.91 1.29
CA ASN A 33 -1.84 19.23 2.72
C ASN A 33 -3.16 19.85 3.20
N VAL A 34 -3.78 20.72 2.39
CA VAL A 34 -5.09 21.32 2.70
C VAL A 34 -6.18 20.24 2.78
N ILE A 35 -6.21 19.33 1.81
CA ILE A 35 -7.20 18.26 1.74
C ILE A 35 -6.99 17.25 2.88
N GLU A 36 -5.77 16.81 3.12
CA GLU A 36 -5.43 15.91 4.23
C GLU A 36 -5.80 16.52 5.57
N GLY A 37 -5.49 17.80 5.78
CA GLY A 37 -5.89 18.53 6.99
C GLY A 37 -7.41 18.62 7.17
N ALA A 38 -8.18 18.76 6.09
CA ALA A 38 -9.64 18.76 6.15
C ALA A 38 -10.21 17.36 6.46
N ILE A 39 -9.62 16.30 5.91
CA ILE A 39 -10.03 14.90 6.16
C ILE A 39 -9.76 14.53 7.61
N LEU A 40 -8.56 14.82 8.13
CA LEU A 40 -8.15 14.45 9.48
C LEU A 40 -8.98 15.16 10.58
N LYS A 41 -9.65 16.27 10.25
CA LYS A 41 -10.61 16.93 11.17
C LYS A 41 -11.97 16.23 11.21
N GLN A 42 -12.34 15.51 10.15
CA GLN A 42 -13.65 14.87 10.00
C GLN A 42 -13.64 13.39 10.34
N THR A 43 -12.48 12.74 10.23
CA THR A 43 -12.34 11.31 10.49
C THR A 43 -11.02 11.00 11.18
N SER A 44 -11.08 10.04 12.09
CA SER A 44 -9.93 9.49 12.79
C SER A 44 -10.06 7.97 12.80
N LEU A 45 -8.94 7.28 13.00
CA LEU A 45 -8.98 5.83 13.18
C LEU A 45 -9.83 5.49 14.40
N SER A 46 -10.79 4.58 14.23
CA SER A 46 -11.49 4.00 15.37
C SER A 46 -10.54 3.08 16.15
N PRO A 47 -10.81 2.80 17.43
CA PRO A 47 -9.90 2.02 18.28
C PRO A 47 -9.46 0.67 17.67
N GLU A 48 -10.36 0.01 16.96
CA GLU A 48 -10.10 -1.28 16.28
C GLU A 48 -9.08 -1.18 15.13
N PHE A 49 -8.84 0.03 14.61
CA PHE A 49 -7.97 0.28 13.46
C PHE A 49 -6.68 1.01 13.83
N ILE A 50 -6.53 1.47 15.08
CA ILE A 50 -5.30 2.16 15.55
C ILE A 50 -4.07 1.27 15.34
N ASN A 51 -4.21 -0.03 15.58
CA ASN A 51 -3.11 -0.98 15.41
C ASN A 51 -2.66 -1.16 13.94
N LEU A 52 -3.41 -0.69 12.94
CA LEU A 52 -2.93 -0.68 11.55
C LEU A 52 -1.69 0.18 11.37
N SER A 53 -1.57 1.27 12.13
CA SER A 53 -0.41 2.16 12.08
C SER A 53 0.87 1.54 12.64
N SER A 54 0.77 0.36 13.29
CA SER A 54 1.96 -0.42 13.71
C SER A 54 2.57 -1.23 12.57
N ILE A 55 1.90 -1.33 11.43
CA ILE A 55 2.39 -2.07 10.26
C ILE A 55 3.29 -1.16 9.44
N ASP A 56 4.52 -1.62 9.19
CA ASP A 56 5.46 -0.88 8.36
C ASP A 56 4.88 -0.57 6.97
N GLY A 57 4.99 0.70 6.58
CA GLY A 57 4.49 1.21 5.32
C GLY A 57 3.02 1.65 5.34
N ILE A 58 2.27 1.45 6.44
CA ILE A 58 0.91 1.96 6.59
C ILE A 58 0.95 3.24 7.43
N GLY A 59 0.89 4.39 6.74
CA GLY A 59 0.67 5.70 7.38
C GLY A 59 -0.81 6.03 7.54
N ASN A 60 -1.12 7.17 8.17
CA ASN A 60 -2.50 7.59 8.49
C ASN A 60 -3.45 7.56 7.29
N THR A 61 -3.05 8.08 6.13
CA THR A 61 -3.88 8.10 4.91
C THR A 61 -4.22 6.69 4.43
N LEU A 62 -3.25 5.77 4.48
CA LEU A 62 -3.47 4.37 4.11
C LEU A 62 -4.30 3.63 5.17
N ALA A 63 -4.07 3.89 6.45
CA ALA A 63 -4.85 3.31 7.54
C ALA A 63 -6.32 3.73 7.46
N LEU A 64 -6.60 5.01 7.21
CA LEU A 64 -7.95 5.53 6.99
C LEU A 64 -8.60 4.92 5.75
N THR A 65 -7.85 4.81 4.65
CA THR A 65 -8.33 4.14 3.43
C THR A 65 -8.70 2.69 3.72
N ILE A 66 -7.85 1.95 4.43
CA ILE A 66 -8.11 0.55 4.80
C ILE A 66 -9.34 0.47 5.70
N MET A 67 -9.46 1.35 6.69
CA MET A 67 -10.62 1.40 7.60
C MET A 67 -11.93 1.61 6.85
N LEU A 68 -12.00 2.67 6.04
CA LEU A 68 -13.21 3.08 5.34
C LEU A 68 -13.65 2.05 4.28
N GLU A 69 -12.69 1.41 3.60
CA GLU A 69 -12.97 0.44 2.53
C GLU A 69 -13.19 -0.99 3.04
N THR A 70 -12.66 -1.31 4.21
CA THR A 70 -12.82 -2.65 4.82
C THR A 70 -14.15 -2.75 5.56
N GLY A 71 -14.49 -1.74 6.37
CA GLY A 71 -15.57 -1.83 7.35
C GLY A 71 -15.26 -2.87 8.41
N THR A 72 -16.26 -3.58 8.94
CA THR A 72 -16.02 -4.63 9.93
C THR A 72 -15.21 -5.80 9.34
N ILE A 73 -14.09 -6.15 9.95
CA ILE A 73 -13.24 -7.27 9.48
C ILE A 73 -13.95 -8.62 9.55
N LYS A 74 -14.95 -8.75 10.44
CA LYS A 74 -15.73 -9.98 10.66
C LYS A 74 -16.53 -10.44 9.45
N ARG A 75 -16.71 -9.59 8.44
CA ARG A 75 -17.35 -9.96 7.16
C ARG A 75 -16.50 -10.92 6.31
N PHE A 76 -15.23 -11.10 6.65
CA PHE A 76 -14.33 -12.02 5.96
C PHE A 76 -14.02 -13.21 6.86
N ASP A 77 -14.40 -14.42 6.44
CA ASP A 77 -14.17 -15.64 7.24
C ASP A 77 -12.68 -16.00 7.38
N SER A 78 -11.85 -15.56 6.43
CA SER A 78 -10.44 -15.92 6.37
C SER A 78 -9.55 -14.77 5.86
N PRO A 79 -8.26 -14.75 6.23
CA PRO A 79 -7.31 -13.78 5.68
C PRO A 79 -7.14 -13.91 4.16
N GLY A 80 -7.42 -15.10 3.60
CA GLY A 80 -7.43 -15.33 2.15
C GLY A 80 -8.57 -14.59 1.46
N ASN A 81 -9.77 -14.61 2.04
CA ASN A 81 -10.94 -13.89 1.52
C ASN A 81 -10.69 -12.38 1.54
N PHE A 82 -10.15 -11.86 2.64
CA PHE A 82 -9.76 -10.44 2.73
C PHE A 82 -8.68 -10.08 1.70
N SER A 83 -7.61 -10.88 1.60
CA SER A 83 -6.53 -10.63 0.63
C SER A 83 -7.00 -10.70 -0.83
N SER A 84 -7.98 -11.57 -1.11
CA SER A 84 -8.65 -11.65 -2.41
C SER A 84 -9.47 -10.39 -2.70
N TYR A 85 -10.25 -9.92 -1.71
CA TYR A 85 -10.99 -8.67 -1.80
C TYR A 85 -10.06 -7.47 -2.04
N CYS A 86 -8.88 -7.45 -1.43
CA CYS A 86 -7.84 -6.44 -1.63
C CYS A 86 -7.08 -6.56 -2.97
N ARG A 87 -7.39 -7.55 -3.81
CA ARG A 87 -6.65 -7.87 -5.05
C ARG A 87 -5.15 -8.11 -4.84
N CYS A 88 -4.79 -8.65 -3.67
CA CYS A 88 -3.41 -8.97 -3.33
C CYS A 88 -3.04 -10.42 -3.66
N VAL A 89 -3.99 -11.23 -4.12
CA VAL A 89 -3.76 -12.63 -4.54
C VAL A 89 -4.09 -12.84 -6.01
N LYS A 90 -3.47 -13.86 -6.61
CA LYS A 90 -3.83 -14.30 -7.96
C LYS A 90 -5.17 -15.03 -7.89
N GLY A 91 -6.21 -14.44 -8.46
CA GLY A 91 -7.50 -15.09 -8.54
C GLY A 91 -7.54 -16.19 -9.61
N ALA A 92 -8.31 -17.23 -9.34
CA ALA A 92 -8.60 -18.31 -10.28
C ALA A 92 -10.00 -18.87 -10.00
N ARG A 93 -10.64 -19.42 -11.04
CA ARG A 93 -11.93 -20.10 -10.93
C ARG A 93 -11.67 -21.58 -10.75
N TYR A 94 -12.21 -22.16 -9.69
CA TYR A 94 -12.15 -23.60 -9.42
C TYR A 94 -13.56 -24.17 -9.40
N SER A 95 -13.73 -25.37 -9.94
CA SER A 95 -14.97 -26.15 -9.85
C SER A 95 -14.60 -27.62 -9.73
N ASN A 96 -15.22 -28.30 -8.76
CA ASN A 96 -14.89 -29.69 -8.39
C ASN A 96 -13.37 -29.90 -8.20
N GLY A 97 -12.72 -29.00 -7.45
CA GLY A 97 -11.26 -29.03 -7.19
C GLY A 97 -10.35 -28.71 -8.39
N LYS A 98 -10.89 -28.60 -9.62
CA LYS A 98 -10.12 -28.34 -10.83
C LYS A 98 -10.18 -26.87 -11.23
N LYS A 99 -9.03 -26.30 -11.63
CA LYS A 99 -8.96 -24.95 -12.18
C LYS A 99 -9.71 -24.90 -13.52
N LYS A 100 -10.72 -24.03 -13.61
CA LYS A 100 -11.55 -23.82 -14.80
C LYS A 100 -11.20 -22.57 -15.59
N GLY A 101 -10.44 -21.64 -15.01
CA GLY A 101 -10.02 -20.43 -15.72
C GLY A 101 -9.45 -19.36 -14.81
N ALA A 102 -9.10 -18.22 -15.42
CA ALA A 102 -8.79 -16.99 -14.69
C ALA A 102 -10.08 -16.33 -14.17
N THR A 103 -9.95 -15.52 -13.13
CA THR A 103 -11.02 -14.62 -12.69
C THR A 103 -10.90 -13.25 -13.37
N ASN A 104 -11.93 -12.42 -13.25
CA ASN A 104 -11.84 -11.02 -13.66
C ASN A 104 -10.81 -10.29 -12.79
N GLN A 105 -9.77 -9.73 -13.41
CA GLN A 105 -8.70 -9.01 -12.72
C GLN A 105 -9.19 -7.75 -11.98
N LYS A 106 -10.38 -7.25 -12.33
CA LYS A 106 -11.03 -6.10 -11.70
C LYS A 106 -12.01 -6.47 -10.58
N ASN A 107 -12.12 -7.74 -10.19
CA ASN A 107 -12.91 -8.12 -9.02
C ASN A 107 -12.21 -7.72 -7.71
N GLY A 108 -12.98 -7.29 -6.71
CA GLY A 108 -12.47 -6.79 -5.43
C GLY A 108 -12.36 -5.27 -5.37
N ASN A 109 -11.80 -4.74 -4.29
CA ASN A 109 -11.72 -3.32 -4.01
C ASN A 109 -10.46 -2.67 -4.62
N ARG A 110 -10.64 -1.66 -5.48
CA ARG A 110 -9.53 -0.98 -6.16
C ARG A 110 -8.71 -0.08 -5.21
N TYR A 111 -9.34 0.49 -4.19
CA TYR A 111 -8.70 1.38 -3.23
C TYR A 111 -7.80 0.59 -2.28
N LEU A 112 -8.28 -0.55 -1.78
CA LEU A 112 -7.44 -1.48 -1.02
C LEU A 112 -6.29 -2.04 -1.87
N ALA A 113 -6.54 -2.33 -3.14
CA ALA A 113 -5.48 -2.79 -4.05
C ALA A 113 -4.36 -1.77 -4.23
N TRP A 114 -4.72 -0.48 -4.33
CA TRP A 114 -3.76 0.63 -4.33
C TRP A 114 -3.07 0.76 -2.97
N ALA A 115 -3.82 0.83 -1.89
CA ALA A 115 -3.30 1.04 -0.54
C ALA A 115 -2.26 -0.01 -0.13
N PHE A 116 -2.54 -1.30 -0.36
CA PHE A 116 -1.58 -2.37 -0.05
C PHE A 116 -0.37 -2.40 -0.98
N THR A 117 -0.50 -1.89 -2.20
CA THR A 117 0.65 -1.78 -3.12
C THR A 117 1.56 -0.63 -2.68
N GLU A 118 1.01 0.51 -2.26
CA GLU A 118 1.77 1.60 -1.67
C GLU A 118 2.43 1.17 -0.35
N ALA A 119 1.67 0.57 0.57
CA ALA A 119 2.21 0.06 1.82
C ALA A 119 3.39 -0.89 1.59
N ALA A 120 3.29 -1.77 0.59
CA ALA A 120 4.40 -2.64 0.21
C ALA A 120 5.63 -1.87 -0.26
N ASN A 121 5.48 -0.84 -1.10
CA ASN A 121 6.61 -0.03 -1.55
C ASN A 121 7.30 0.69 -0.38
N PHE A 122 6.53 1.26 0.54
CA PHE A 122 7.05 1.92 1.73
C PHE A 122 7.74 0.91 2.67
N ALA A 123 7.11 -0.23 2.94
CA ALA A 123 7.69 -1.29 3.77
C ALA A 123 9.01 -1.81 3.19
N ILE A 124 9.09 -2.03 1.87
CA ILE A 124 10.33 -2.43 1.18
C ILE A 124 11.43 -1.37 1.31
N ARG A 125 11.06 -0.08 1.34
CA ARG A 125 12.02 1.02 1.42
C ARG A 125 12.61 1.15 2.83
N TYR A 126 11.76 1.06 3.86
CA TYR A 126 12.14 1.45 5.22
C TYR A 126 12.33 0.28 6.19
N ASN A 127 11.78 -0.90 5.92
CA ASN A 127 11.99 -2.09 6.75
C ASN A 127 13.01 -3.06 6.09
N PRO A 128 14.18 -3.33 6.73
CA PRO A 128 15.19 -4.25 6.20
C PRO A 128 14.73 -5.71 6.05
N THR A 129 13.89 -6.21 6.97
CA THR A 129 13.37 -7.58 6.96
C THR A 129 12.38 -7.77 5.80
N VAL A 130 11.45 -6.83 5.60
CA VAL A 130 10.57 -6.81 4.42
C VAL A 130 11.38 -6.70 3.13
N LYS A 131 12.40 -5.82 3.10
CA LYS A 131 13.31 -5.67 1.95
C LYS A 131 14.02 -6.98 1.61
N LYS A 132 14.53 -7.71 2.61
CA LYS A 132 15.15 -9.03 2.44
C LYS A 132 14.17 -10.04 1.87
N TYR A 133 12.93 -10.09 2.37
CA TYR A 133 11.88 -10.93 1.80
C TYR A 133 11.60 -10.58 0.33
N TYR A 134 11.44 -9.29 0.02
CA TYR A 134 11.22 -8.80 -1.34
C TYR A 134 12.36 -9.20 -2.29
N GLN A 135 13.62 -9.01 -1.89
CA GLN A 135 14.79 -9.39 -2.69
C GLN A 135 14.81 -10.90 -3.00
N ARG A 136 14.48 -11.76 -2.01
CA ARG A 136 14.35 -13.22 -2.23
C ARG A 136 13.30 -13.56 -3.29
N LYS A 137 12.21 -12.80 -3.35
CA LYS A 137 11.14 -12.98 -4.35
C LYS A 137 11.51 -12.39 -5.71
N LEU A 138 12.18 -11.25 -5.73
CA LEU A 138 12.69 -10.59 -6.93
C LEU A 138 13.72 -11.47 -7.65
N ALA A 139 14.56 -12.20 -6.93
CA ALA A 139 15.52 -13.13 -7.53
C ALA A 139 14.86 -14.29 -8.30
N LYS A 140 13.57 -14.58 -8.04
CA LYS A 140 12.83 -15.70 -8.63
C LYS A 140 11.72 -15.28 -9.59
N THR A 141 11.37 -13.98 -9.61
CA THR A 141 10.19 -13.45 -10.30
C THR A 141 10.43 -12.02 -10.78
N ASN A 142 9.48 -11.42 -11.51
CA ASN A 142 9.60 -10.00 -11.88
C ASN A 142 9.25 -9.05 -10.72
N LYS A 143 9.64 -7.77 -10.87
CA LYS A 143 9.43 -6.70 -9.89
C LYS A 143 7.97 -6.57 -9.43
N VAL A 144 7.03 -6.59 -10.37
CA VAL A 144 5.60 -6.41 -10.06
C VAL A 144 5.09 -7.56 -9.20
N VAL A 145 5.45 -8.79 -9.55
CA VAL A 145 5.07 -9.98 -8.77
C VAL A 145 5.71 -9.95 -7.39
N ALA A 146 6.99 -9.58 -7.29
CA ALA A 146 7.67 -9.48 -5.99
C ALA A 146 7.00 -8.45 -5.07
N ILE A 147 6.66 -7.25 -5.55
CA ILE A 147 5.89 -6.25 -4.78
C ILE A 147 4.54 -6.82 -4.34
N LYS A 148 3.81 -7.48 -5.25
CA LYS A 148 2.51 -8.09 -4.94
C LYS A 148 2.60 -9.17 -3.86
N THR A 149 3.71 -9.91 -3.77
CA THR A 149 3.89 -10.88 -2.67
C THR A 149 4.06 -10.21 -1.31
N VAL A 150 4.67 -9.02 -1.24
CA VAL A 150 4.73 -8.21 -0.01
C VAL A 150 3.34 -7.66 0.32
N ALA A 151 2.65 -7.06 -0.65
CA ALA A 151 1.28 -6.57 -0.48
C ALA A 151 0.34 -7.66 0.04
N HIS A 152 0.47 -8.90 -0.45
CA HIS A 152 -0.27 -10.05 0.06
C HIS A 152 0.02 -10.36 1.53
N LYS A 153 1.29 -10.36 1.95
CA LYS A 153 1.65 -10.58 3.36
C LYS A 153 1.11 -9.46 4.25
N LEU A 154 1.19 -8.20 3.82
CA LEU A 154 0.64 -7.05 4.55
C LEU A 154 -0.89 -7.12 4.67
N ALA A 155 -1.61 -7.50 3.60
CA ALA A 155 -3.07 -7.66 3.67
C ALA A 155 -3.47 -8.77 4.66
N ARG A 156 -2.75 -9.89 4.66
CA ARG A 156 -2.97 -10.96 5.66
C ARG A 156 -2.64 -10.49 7.08
N ALA A 157 -1.56 -9.74 7.27
CA ALA A 157 -1.20 -9.19 8.57
C ALA A 157 -2.27 -8.21 9.08
N CYS A 158 -2.76 -7.31 8.23
CA CYS A 158 -3.87 -6.41 8.55
C CYS A 158 -5.11 -7.18 9.01
N TYR A 159 -5.46 -8.29 8.34
CA TYR A 159 -6.59 -9.11 8.76
C TYR A 159 -6.44 -9.60 10.21
N HIS A 160 -5.27 -10.10 10.60
CA HIS A 160 -5.02 -10.57 11.97
C HIS A 160 -4.97 -9.44 12.98
N VAL A 161 -4.29 -8.33 12.64
CA VAL A 161 -4.24 -7.11 13.47
C VAL A 161 -5.64 -6.60 13.76
N LEU A 162 -6.51 -6.52 12.76
CA LEU A 162 -7.89 -6.05 12.92
C LEU A 162 -8.78 -7.07 13.64
N LYS A 163 -8.61 -8.37 13.37
CA LYS A 163 -9.44 -9.42 13.95
C LYS A 163 -9.17 -9.62 15.44
N ASP A 164 -7.89 -9.67 15.80
CA ASP A 164 -7.44 -9.99 17.15
C ASP A 164 -7.16 -8.71 17.97
N ASN A 165 -7.22 -7.54 17.33
CA ASN A 165 -6.90 -6.21 17.88
C ASN A 165 -5.54 -6.18 18.59
N VAL A 166 -4.53 -6.75 17.93
CA VAL A 166 -3.15 -6.81 18.43
C VAL A 166 -2.21 -6.00 17.53
N PRO A 167 -1.11 -5.47 18.07
CA PRO A 167 -0.06 -4.84 17.26
C PRO A 167 0.52 -5.81 16.23
N PHE A 168 1.07 -5.25 15.17
CA PHE A 168 1.75 -5.99 14.12
C PHE A 168 3.00 -6.72 14.65
N ASP A 169 3.12 -7.98 14.27
CA ASP A 169 4.29 -8.81 14.53
C ASP A 169 4.93 -9.18 13.20
N GLU A 170 6.07 -8.55 12.92
CA GLU A 170 6.83 -8.76 11.69
C GLU A 170 7.27 -10.21 11.51
N HIS A 171 7.66 -10.90 12.57
CA HIS A 171 8.17 -12.27 12.47
C HIS A 171 7.08 -13.22 11.98
N LYS A 172 5.85 -13.06 12.45
CA LYS A 172 4.70 -13.84 11.94
C LYS A 172 4.40 -13.56 10.47
N ALA A 173 4.64 -12.33 10.03
CA ALA A 173 4.31 -11.90 8.68
C ALA A 173 5.42 -12.23 7.67
N PHE A 174 6.70 -12.14 8.02
CA PHE A 174 7.84 -12.16 7.07
C PHE A 174 8.96 -13.17 7.36
N ALA A 175 8.85 -13.99 8.42
CA ALA A 175 9.73 -15.15 8.60
C ALA A 175 9.78 -16.04 7.34
#